data_AF-A0A931S6Y3-F1
#
_entry.id   AF-A0A931S6Y3-F1
#
_cell.length_a   1.000
_cell.length_b   1.000
_cell.length_c   1.000
_cell.angle_alpha   90.00
_cell.angle_beta   90.00
_cell.angle_gamma   90.00
#
_symmetry.space_group_name_H-M   'P 1'
#
loop_
_entity.id
_entity.type
_entity.pdbx_description
1 polymer ?
#
loop_
_entity_poly.entity_id
_entity_poly.type
_entity_poly.pdbx_seq_one_letter_code
_entity_poly.pdbx_strand_id
1 'polypeptide(L)'
;MFLTVLLEVREQVGEEKKKGDPTQAAASTDYATRILLMRSGLVPDKDVKIMYAGTMPALLSAVKSGNAAAGIMSAPTTIQAKAAGLKQIVNITNLRIPFLFVGLLANRKAARENSEAVTRFVRAHIEAISVIRKDKESTIRAFGKYLKTDNRQILESVYEEYVDVFPKVPLMTAAEVKAVLDVARNPRAKQMRPEEFFDNSFVQKIEASGFIDSLYAK
;
A
#
# COMPACT_ATOMS: atom_id res chain seq x y z
N MET A 1 0.75 -2.71 6.38
CA MET A 1 -0.43 -3.39 5.81
C MET A 1 -0.56 -4.74 6.47
N PHE A 2 -1.48 -4.87 7.42
CA PHE A 2 -1.57 -6.02 8.32
C PHE A 2 -2.81 -6.87 8.08
N LEU A 3 -2.63 -8.17 8.34
CA LEU A 3 -3.62 -9.23 8.27
C LEU A 3 -3.90 -9.66 6.84
N THR A 4 -3.38 -10.80 6.42
CA THR A 4 -4.08 -11.71 5.51
C THR A 4 -4.38 -12.95 6.35
N VAL A 5 -5.53 -13.59 6.15
CA VAL A 5 -5.86 -14.93 6.68
C VAL A 5 -5.90 -15.89 5.47
N LEU A 6 -5.59 -17.17 5.65
CA LEU A 6 -5.44 -18.20 4.61
C LEU A 6 -5.86 -19.52 5.27
N LEU A 7 -6.64 -20.45 4.70
CA LEU A 7 -7.68 -20.44 3.67
C LEU A 7 -8.47 -21.74 3.84
N GLU A 8 -9.81 -21.69 3.93
CA GLU A 8 -10.70 -22.75 3.40
C GLU A 8 -12.17 -22.28 3.29
N VAL A 9 -12.84 -22.74 2.22
CA VAL A 9 -14.30 -22.95 2.02
C VAL A 9 -15.21 -21.90 1.32
N ARG A 10 -16.10 -22.54 0.54
CA ARG A 10 -17.28 -22.31 -0.32
C ARG A 10 -18.17 -21.04 -0.27
N GLU A 11 -18.72 -20.81 -1.47
CA GLU A 11 -20.00 -20.20 -1.90
C GLU A 11 -20.20 -18.67 -1.89
N GLN A 12 -21.06 -18.20 -2.82
CA GLN A 12 -21.18 -16.84 -3.36
C GLN A 12 -22.33 -16.03 -2.78
N VAL A 13 -22.10 -14.73 -2.56
CA VAL A 13 -23.12 -13.68 -2.64
C VAL A 13 -22.54 -12.46 -3.38
N GLY A 14 -23.35 -11.84 -4.24
CA GLY A 14 -22.96 -10.95 -5.35
C GLY A 14 -22.45 -9.55 -5.00
N GLU A 15 -21.81 -8.93 -6.00
CA GLU A 15 -21.09 -7.66 -5.91
C GLU A 15 -21.84 -6.50 -6.58
N GLU A 16 -21.95 -5.37 -5.88
CA GLU A 16 -22.28 -4.06 -6.46
C GLU A 16 -20.98 -3.27 -6.68
N LYS A 17 -20.74 -2.79 -7.91
CA LYS A 17 -19.51 -2.07 -8.28
C LYS A 17 -19.66 -0.56 -8.08
N LYS A 18 -18.91 0.03 -7.15
CA LYS A 18 -18.69 1.49 -7.09
C LYS A 18 -17.21 1.81 -7.20
N LYS A 19 -16.85 2.61 -8.20
CA LYS A 19 -15.48 3.00 -8.54
C LYS A 19 -14.84 3.83 -7.42
N GLY A 20 -13.83 3.28 -6.76
CA GLY A 20 -12.96 4.03 -5.83
C GLY A 20 -12.79 3.40 -4.45
N ASP A 21 -13.49 2.29 -4.20
CA ASP A 21 -13.47 1.59 -2.93
C ASP A 21 -12.16 0.80 -2.72
N PRO A 22 -11.56 0.83 -1.51
CA PRO A 22 -10.25 0.22 -1.27
C PRO A 22 -10.28 -1.31 -1.34
N THR A 23 -11.46 -1.96 -1.36
CA THR A 23 -11.60 -3.42 -1.40
C THR A 23 -12.45 -3.85 -2.61
N GLN A 24 -12.05 -3.41 -3.80
CA GLN A 24 -12.69 -3.72 -5.09
C GLN A 24 -11.68 -4.34 -6.08
N ALA A 25 -12.18 -4.92 -7.17
CA ALA A 25 -11.34 -5.39 -8.28
C ALA A 25 -10.37 -4.31 -8.79
N ALA A 26 -9.12 -4.70 -9.04
CA ALA A 26 -8.04 -3.83 -9.51
C ALA A 26 -7.65 -2.67 -8.55
N ALA A 27 -8.14 -2.66 -7.31
CA ALA A 27 -7.53 -1.84 -6.25
C ALA A 27 -6.20 -2.43 -5.79
N SER A 28 -5.40 -1.64 -5.10
CA SER A 28 -4.10 -2.07 -4.57
C SER A 28 -4.22 -3.28 -3.63
N THR A 29 -5.32 -3.41 -2.89
CA THR A 29 -5.60 -4.59 -2.04
C THR A 29 -5.92 -5.86 -2.83
N ASP A 30 -6.60 -5.76 -3.98
CA ASP A 30 -6.84 -6.89 -4.88
C ASP A 30 -5.52 -7.40 -5.48
N TYR A 31 -4.68 -6.48 -5.95
CA TYR A 31 -3.34 -6.83 -6.45
C TYR A 31 -2.47 -7.44 -5.35
N ALA A 32 -2.44 -6.85 -4.16
CA ALA A 32 -1.72 -7.42 -3.02
C ALA A 32 -2.20 -8.84 -2.69
N THR A 33 -3.52 -9.07 -2.68
CA THR A 33 -4.12 -10.40 -2.46
C THR A 33 -3.64 -11.39 -3.51
N ARG A 34 -3.76 -11.04 -4.79
CA ARG A 34 -3.37 -11.92 -5.91
C ARG A 34 -1.88 -12.25 -5.89
N ILE A 35 -1.02 -11.27 -5.65
CA ILE A 35 0.43 -11.48 -5.56
C ILE A 35 0.77 -12.41 -4.39
N LEU A 36 0.14 -12.21 -3.23
CA LEU A 36 0.36 -13.03 -2.04
C LEU A 36 -0.07 -14.49 -2.27
N LEU A 37 -1.23 -14.70 -2.89
CA LEU A 37 -1.74 -16.03 -3.22
C LEU A 37 -0.78 -16.77 -4.16
N MET A 38 -0.37 -16.12 -5.26
CA MET A 38 0.55 -16.73 -6.22
C MET A 38 1.91 -17.05 -5.60
N ARG A 39 2.44 -16.18 -4.73
CA ARG A 39 3.68 -16.47 -3.98
C ARG A 39 3.54 -17.65 -3.02
N SER A 40 2.32 -17.93 -2.56
CA SER A 40 2.01 -19.06 -1.69
C SER A 40 1.68 -20.34 -2.48
N GLY A 41 1.86 -20.35 -3.80
CA GLY A 41 1.54 -21.50 -4.65
C GLY A 41 0.06 -21.65 -4.99
N LEU A 42 -0.77 -20.65 -4.67
CA LEU A 42 -2.21 -20.66 -4.93
C LEU A 42 -2.57 -19.85 -6.16
N VAL A 43 -3.52 -20.34 -6.94
CA VAL A 43 -4.05 -19.67 -8.14
C VAL A 43 -5.31 -18.87 -7.76
N PRO A 44 -5.26 -17.52 -7.85
CA PRO A 44 -6.44 -16.69 -7.61
C PRO A 44 -7.60 -17.08 -8.52
N ASP A 45 -8.83 -17.00 -7.99
CA ASP A 45 -10.09 -17.34 -8.65
C ASP A 45 -10.26 -18.84 -9.03
N LYS A 46 -9.25 -19.68 -8.79
CA LYS A 46 -9.33 -21.14 -8.95
C LYS A 46 -9.23 -21.86 -7.61
N ASP A 47 -8.12 -21.69 -6.90
CA ASP A 47 -7.89 -22.29 -5.59
C ASP A 47 -8.53 -21.45 -4.48
N VAL A 48 -8.74 -20.16 -4.77
CA VAL A 48 -9.19 -19.14 -3.81
C VAL A 48 -10.17 -18.22 -4.49
N LYS A 49 -11.38 -18.13 -3.93
CA LYS A 49 -12.36 -17.18 -4.40
C LYS A 49 -12.17 -15.82 -3.70
N ILE A 50 -11.91 -14.78 -4.48
CA ILE A 50 -11.79 -13.41 -3.98
C ILE A 50 -13.18 -12.77 -3.94
N MET A 51 -13.49 -12.06 -2.86
CA MET A 51 -14.73 -11.32 -2.70
C MET A 51 -14.42 -9.86 -2.35
N TYR A 52 -15.17 -8.93 -2.93
CA TYR A 52 -15.01 -7.50 -2.70
C TYR A 52 -16.07 -6.98 -1.72
N ALA A 53 -15.62 -6.49 -0.56
CA ALA A 53 -16.51 -5.96 0.48
C ALA A 53 -16.82 -4.46 0.33
N GLY A 54 -16.19 -3.77 -0.64
CA GLY A 54 -16.27 -2.32 -0.82
C GLY A 54 -15.43 -1.57 0.22
N THR A 55 -15.74 -1.68 1.51
CA THR A 55 -15.06 -0.93 2.58
C THR A 55 -14.32 -1.80 3.58
N MET A 56 -13.32 -1.23 4.27
CA MET A 56 -12.55 -1.94 5.31
C MET A 56 -13.42 -2.40 6.51
N PRO A 57 -14.39 -1.59 7.00
CA PRO A 57 -15.34 -2.05 8.01
C PRO A 57 -16.25 -3.19 7.53
N ALA A 58 -16.72 -3.14 6.29
CA ALA A 58 -17.52 -4.22 5.70
C ALA A 58 -16.70 -5.52 5.57
N LEU A 59 -15.42 -5.41 5.18
CA LEU A 59 -14.49 -6.53 5.15
C LEU A 59 -14.33 -7.17 6.54
N LEU A 60 -14.14 -6.34 7.58
CA LEU A 60 -14.06 -6.85 8.96
C LEU A 60 -15.36 -7.56 9.39
N SER A 61 -16.52 -7.01 9.05
CA SER A 61 -17.81 -7.64 9.33
C SER A 61 -17.92 -9.01 8.65
N ALA A 62 -17.56 -9.10 7.37
CA ALA A 62 -17.61 -10.34 6.60
C ALA A 62 -16.69 -11.43 7.20
N VAL A 63 -15.51 -11.05 7.70
CA VAL A 63 -14.62 -11.99 8.39
C VAL A 63 -15.20 -12.42 9.74
N LYS A 64 -15.74 -11.48 10.53
CA LYS A 64 -16.35 -11.78 11.83
C LYS A 64 -17.58 -12.70 11.73
N SER A 65 -18.38 -12.55 10.67
CA SER A 65 -19.58 -13.35 10.46
C SER A 65 -19.30 -14.73 9.84
N GLY A 66 -18.03 -15.03 9.51
CA GLY A 66 -17.65 -16.27 8.82
C GLY A 66 -17.99 -16.29 7.33
N ASN A 67 -18.52 -15.19 6.77
CA ASN A 67 -18.82 -15.09 5.33
C ASN A 67 -17.54 -15.02 4.50
N ALA A 68 -16.45 -14.48 5.07
CA ALA A 68 -15.12 -14.53 4.49
C ALA A 68 -14.16 -15.20 5.47
N ALA A 69 -13.34 -16.14 4.99
CA ALA A 69 -12.29 -16.72 5.82
C ALA A 69 -11.25 -15.66 6.23
N ALA A 70 -11.05 -14.65 5.39
CA ALA A 70 -9.93 -13.73 5.47
C ALA A 70 -10.17 -12.36 4.82
N GLY A 71 -9.36 -11.38 5.19
CA GLY A 71 -9.28 -10.10 4.50
C GLY A 71 -7.94 -9.42 4.67
N ILE A 72 -7.49 -8.68 3.65
CA ILE A 72 -6.35 -7.76 3.76
C ILE A 72 -6.80 -6.47 4.42
N MET A 73 -6.23 -6.13 5.58
CA MET A 73 -6.60 -4.93 6.33
C MET A 73 -5.41 -3.97 6.55
N SER A 74 -5.72 -2.79 7.06
CA SER A 74 -4.74 -1.83 7.55
C SER A 74 -5.29 -1.17 8.80
N ALA A 75 -4.44 -0.49 9.57
CA ALA A 75 -4.86 0.38 10.64
C ALA A 75 -5.80 1.46 10.09
N PRO A 76 -6.83 1.84 10.86
CA PRO A 76 -7.12 1.38 12.23
C PRO A 76 -7.91 0.05 12.32
N THR A 77 -8.41 -0.50 11.21
CA THR A 77 -9.28 -1.68 11.22
C THR A 77 -8.61 -2.91 11.83
N THR A 78 -7.29 -3.02 11.71
CA THR A 78 -6.48 -4.08 12.33
C THR A 78 -6.56 -4.10 13.86
N ILE A 79 -6.72 -2.94 14.51
CA ILE A 79 -6.95 -2.86 15.96
C ILE A 79 -8.30 -3.49 16.31
N GLN A 80 -9.34 -3.13 15.55
CA GLN A 80 -10.69 -3.67 15.75
C GLN A 80 -10.74 -5.18 15.48
N ALA A 81 -9.99 -5.66 14.49
CA ALA A 81 -9.84 -7.08 14.19
C ALA A 81 -9.22 -7.84 15.37
N LYS A 82 -8.11 -7.33 15.93
CA LYS A 82 -7.46 -7.93 17.11
C LYS A 82 -8.39 -7.93 18.32
N ALA A 83 -9.10 -6.84 18.58
CA ALA A 83 -10.08 -6.73 19.67
C ALA A 83 -11.25 -7.72 19.49
N ALA A 84 -11.61 -8.05 18.25
CA ALA A 84 -12.60 -9.07 17.92
C ALA A 84 -12.06 -10.51 17.98
N GLY A 85 -10.83 -10.73 18.49
CA GLY A 85 -10.21 -12.05 18.63
C GLY A 85 -9.63 -12.61 17.32
N LEU A 86 -9.61 -11.84 16.23
CA LEU A 86 -9.01 -12.28 14.97
C LEU A 86 -7.48 -12.30 15.07
N LYS A 87 -6.86 -13.32 14.49
CA LYS A 87 -5.40 -13.52 14.51
C LYS A 87 -4.75 -13.09 13.21
N GLN A 88 -3.59 -12.45 13.33
CA GLN A 88 -2.72 -12.14 12.19
C GLN A 88 -2.03 -13.41 11.69
N ILE A 89 -2.25 -13.79 10.44
CA ILE A 89 -1.55 -14.93 9.82
C ILE A 89 -0.30 -14.48 9.08
N VAL A 90 -0.34 -13.34 8.40
CA VAL A 90 0.83 -12.78 7.73
C VAL A 90 0.84 -11.25 7.76
N ASN A 91 2.05 -10.70 7.86
CA ASN A 91 2.33 -9.29 7.63
C ASN A 91 2.96 -9.14 6.24
N ILE A 92 2.22 -8.54 5.31
CA ILE A 92 2.66 -8.39 3.91
C ILE A 92 3.89 -7.49 3.81
N THR A 93 4.02 -6.49 4.69
CA THR A 93 5.20 -5.61 4.74
C THR A 93 6.47 -6.40 5.06
N ASN A 94 6.39 -7.41 5.94
CA ASN A 94 7.54 -8.24 6.31
C ASN A 94 8.00 -9.17 5.18
N LEU A 95 7.11 -9.49 4.24
CA LEU A 95 7.44 -10.34 3.09
C LEU A 95 8.33 -9.64 2.06
N ARG A 96 8.53 -8.31 2.19
CA ARG A 96 9.31 -7.47 1.27
C ARG A 96 9.00 -7.78 -0.19
N ILE A 97 7.70 -7.97 -0.47
CA ILE A 97 7.22 -8.15 -1.84
C ILE A 97 7.53 -6.83 -2.55
N PRO A 98 8.27 -6.85 -3.67
CA PRO A 98 8.47 -5.65 -4.49
C PRO A 98 7.11 -5.34 -5.11
N PHE A 99 6.28 -4.60 -4.39
CA PHE A 99 4.92 -4.26 -4.76
C PHE A 99 4.66 -2.80 -4.40
N LEU A 100 4.26 -2.04 -5.42
CA LEU A 100 3.88 -0.64 -5.24
C LEU A 100 2.47 -0.57 -4.66
N PHE A 101 2.36 -0.24 -3.38
CA PHE A 101 1.05 -0.02 -2.75
C PHE A 101 0.50 1.39 -3.01
N VAL A 102 1.36 2.41 -2.94
CA VAL A 102 1.05 3.82 -3.20
C VAL A 102 2.23 4.44 -3.93
N GLY A 103 1.97 5.22 -4.97
CA GLY A 103 2.99 5.95 -5.72
C GLY A 103 2.56 7.39 -6.00
N LEU A 104 3.54 8.29 -6.13
CA LEU A 104 3.32 9.64 -6.63
C LEU A 104 3.19 9.59 -8.15
N LEU A 105 2.08 10.11 -8.66
CA LEU A 105 1.79 10.11 -10.09
C LEU A 105 1.70 11.54 -10.61
N ALA A 106 2.28 11.78 -11.78
CA ALA A 106 2.21 13.05 -12.48
C ALA A 106 2.06 12.81 -13.98
N ASN A 107 1.42 13.76 -14.67
CA ASN A 107 1.44 13.77 -16.13
C ASN A 107 2.87 14.03 -16.63
N ARG A 108 3.37 13.16 -17.52
CA ARG A 108 4.77 13.22 -18.00
C ARG A 108 5.12 14.56 -18.67
N LYS A 109 4.20 15.14 -19.45
CA LYS A 109 4.41 16.44 -20.10
C LYS A 109 4.47 17.54 -19.04
N ALA A 110 3.46 17.60 -18.17
CA ALA A 110 3.41 18.60 -17.11
C ALA A 110 4.62 18.53 -16.16
N ALA A 111 5.11 17.33 -15.86
CA ALA A 111 6.27 17.14 -15.00
C ALA A 111 7.58 17.62 -15.65
N ARG A 112 7.71 17.50 -16.98
CA ARG A 112 8.87 18.02 -17.73
C ARG A 112 8.82 19.55 -17.83
N GLU A 113 7.66 20.10 -18.17
CA GLU A 113 7.45 21.54 -18.31
C GLU A 113 7.62 22.29 -16.97
N ASN A 114 7.24 21.65 -15.86
CA ASN A 114 7.33 22.22 -14.51
C ASN A 114 8.40 21.52 -13.66
N SER A 115 9.52 21.14 -14.28
CA SER A 115 10.54 20.29 -13.65
C SER A 115 11.09 20.85 -12.33
N GLU A 116 11.21 22.17 -12.19
CA GLU A 116 11.64 22.80 -10.93
C GLU A 116 10.61 22.59 -9.81
N ALA A 117 9.33 22.87 -10.09
CA ALA A 117 8.26 22.70 -9.12
C ALA A 117 8.12 21.22 -8.69
N VAL A 118 8.24 20.29 -9.65
CA VAL A 118 8.26 18.85 -9.34
C VAL A 118 9.47 18.49 -8.49
N THR A 119 10.66 19.00 -8.80
CA THR A 119 11.87 18.74 -8.00
C THR A 119 11.70 19.24 -6.57
N ARG A 120 11.14 20.44 -6.37
CA ARG A 120 10.85 20.99 -5.04
C ARG A 120 9.83 20.13 -4.28
N PHE A 121 8.79 19.67 -4.96
CA PHE A 121 7.79 18.76 -4.36
C PHE A 121 8.40 17.41 -3.95
N VAL A 122 9.18 16.78 -4.83
CA VAL A 122 9.85 15.51 -4.52
C VAL A 122 10.84 15.68 -3.36
N ARG A 123 11.55 16.81 -3.29
CA ARG A 123 12.41 17.15 -2.16
C ARG A 123 11.64 17.24 -0.84
N ALA A 124 10.51 17.95 -0.83
CA ALA A 124 9.64 18.04 0.35
C ALA A 124 9.07 16.68 0.76
N HIS A 125 8.74 15.82 -0.20
CA HIS A 125 8.30 14.45 0.07
C HIS A 125 9.41 13.61 0.74
N ILE A 126 10.63 13.68 0.24
CA ILE A 126 11.80 13.00 0.84
C ILE A 126 12.08 13.52 2.25
N GLU A 127 11.98 14.83 2.47
CA GLU A 127 12.10 15.44 3.79
C GLU A 127 11.01 14.93 4.75
N ALA A 128 9.76 14.85 4.29
CA ALA A 128 8.67 14.28 5.09
C ALA A 128 8.92 12.82 5.48
N ILE A 129 9.51 11.99 4.60
CA ILE A 129 9.93 10.62 4.94
C ILE A 129 10.96 10.64 6.08
N SER A 130 11.91 11.59 6.06
CA SER A 130 12.89 11.71 7.15
C SER A 130 12.23 12.11 8.48
N VAL A 131 11.24 13.02 8.45
CA VAL A 131 10.46 13.41 9.62
C VAL A 131 9.67 12.23 10.19
N ILE A 132 9.01 11.44 9.34
CA ILE A 132 8.28 10.22 9.75
C ILE A 132 9.19 9.29 10.57
N ARG A 133 10.45 9.16 10.16
CA ARG A 133 11.40 8.25 10.80
C ARG A 133 12.08 8.83 12.03
N LYS A 134 12.35 10.14 12.04
CA LYS A 134 13.15 10.80 13.09
C LYS A 134 12.29 11.43 14.20
N ASP A 135 11.07 11.84 13.89
CA ASP A 135 10.19 12.56 14.81
C ASP A 135 8.78 11.93 14.83
N LYS A 136 8.67 10.87 15.64
CA LYS A 136 7.40 10.16 15.89
C LYS A 136 6.30 11.10 16.36
N GLU A 137 6.61 12.05 17.25
CA GLU A 137 5.59 12.92 17.86
C GLU A 137 5.02 13.93 16.87
N SER A 138 5.86 14.57 16.05
CA SER A 138 5.38 15.44 14.97
C SER A 138 4.54 14.66 13.95
N THR A 139 4.95 13.44 13.65
CA THR A 139 4.22 12.55 12.72
C THR A 139 2.85 12.18 13.26
N ILE A 140 2.77 11.78 14.54
CA ILE A 140 1.48 11.45 15.18
C ILE A 140 0.56 12.67 15.25
N ARG A 141 1.09 13.87 15.56
CA ARG A 141 0.30 15.11 15.50
C ARG A 141 -0.25 15.38 14.10
N ALA A 142 0.59 15.19 13.08
CA ALA A 142 0.16 15.33 11.68
C ALA A 142 -0.95 14.32 11.34
N PHE A 143 -0.79 13.05 11.71
CA PHE A 143 -1.84 12.04 11.53
C PHE A 143 -3.15 12.44 12.22
N GLY A 144 -3.11 12.90 13.46
CA GLY A 144 -4.33 13.32 14.17
C GLY A 144 -5.10 14.43 13.44
N LYS A 145 -4.37 15.42 12.90
CA LYS A 145 -4.96 16.51 12.10
C LYS A 145 -5.69 16.00 10.85
N TYR A 146 -5.07 15.10 10.09
CA TYR A 146 -5.63 14.65 8.80
C TYR A 146 -6.63 13.48 8.94
N LEU A 147 -6.46 12.61 9.93
CA LEU A 147 -7.39 11.54 10.25
C LEU A 147 -8.56 12.01 11.12
N LYS A 148 -8.53 13.27 11.59
CA LYS A 148 -9.57 13.90 12.42
C LYS A 148 -9.87 13.08 13.68
N THR A 149 -8.81 12.63 14.36
CA THR A 149 -8.91 11.89 15.61
C THR A 149 -7.74 12.25 16.53
N ASP A 150 -7.99 12.27 17.83
CA ASP A 150 -7.02 12.45 18.91
C ASP A 150 -6.71 11.13 19.63
N ASN A 151 -7.31 10.01 19.19
CA ASN A 151 -7.10 8.71 19.81
C ASN A 151 -5.65 8.26 19.61
N ARG A 152 -4.85 8.43 20.66
CA ARG A 152 -3.41 8.15 20.64
C ARG A 152 -3.09 6.71 20.26
N GLN A 153 -3.86 5.75 20.75
CA GLN A 153 -3.65 4.32 20.44
C GLN A 153 -3.85 4.04 18.95
N ILE A 154 -4.88 4.65 18.33
CA ILE A 154 -5.09 4.55 16.88
C ILE A 154 -3.93 5.17 16.11
N LEU A 155 -3.51 6.38 16.50
CA LEU A 155 -2.46 7.10 15.79
C LEU A 155 -1.09 6.41 15.91
N GLU A 156 -0.76 5.85 17.07
CA GLU A 156 0.46 5.06 17.27
C GLU A 156 0.46 3.79 16.43
N SER A 157 -0.67 3.08 16.38
CA SER A 157 -0.81 1.89 15.52
C SER A 157 -0.63 2.21 14.04
N VAL A 158 -1.19 3.34 13.57
CA VAL A 158 -0.96 3.83 12.20
C VAL A 158 0.51 4.16 11.99
N TYR A 159 1.16 4.83 12.95
CA TYR A 159 2.59 5.13 12.86
C TYR A 159 3.46 3.88 12.75
N GLU A 160 3.26 2.92 13.65
CA GLU A 160 3.98 1.65 13.65
C GLU A 160 3.76 0.87 12.35
N GLU A 161 2.61 1.02 11.71
CA GLU A 161 2.31 0.37 10.44
C GLU A 161 3.06 0.97 9.24
N TYR A 162 3.26 2.29 9.23
CA TYR A 162 3.73 3.02 8.05
C TYR A 162 5.17 3.55 8.15
N VAL A 163 5.78 3.58 9.34
CA VAL A 163 7.13 4.13 9.54
C VAL A 163 8.19 3.47 8.65
N ASP A 164 8.07 2.15 8.46
CA ASP A 164 9.02 1.36 7.66
C ASP A 164 8.59 1.15 6.20
N VAL A 165 7.42 1.66 5.80
CA VAL A 165 6.87 1.45 4.45
C VAL A 165 7.64 2.28 3.41
N PHE A 166 8.03 3.50 3.77
CA PHE A 166 8.74 4.38 2.85
C PHE A 166 10.24 4.13 2.92
N PRO A 167 10.93 3.80 1.82
CA PRO A 167 12.39 3.67 1.81
C PRO A 167 13.08 5.04 1.94
N LYS A 168 14.34 5.05 2.38
CA LYS A 168 15.12 6.29 2.60
C LYS A 168 15.23 7.11 1.33
N VAL A 169 15.52 6.41 0.24
CA VAL A 169 15.59 6.94 -1.11
C VAL A 169 14.40 6.32 -1.84
N PRO A 170 13.34 7.09 -2.14
CA PRO A 170 12.11 6.57 -2.74
C PRO A 170 12.26 6.33 -4.24
N LEU A 171 13.13 5.39 -4.60
CA LEU A 171 13.28 4.90 -5.97
C LEU A 171 12.21 3.86 -6.28
N MET A 172 11.71 3.92 -7.51
CA MET A 172 10.88 2.88 -8.09
C MET A 172 11.76 1.84 -8.78
N THR A 173 11.36 0.57 -8.73
CA THR A 173 12.04 -0.53 -9.41
C THR A 173 11.17 -1.16 -10.48
N ALA A 174 11.83 -1.70 -11.53
CA ALA A 174 11.14 -2.48 -12.55
C ALA A 174 10.43 -3.72 -11.96
N ALA A 175 10.99 -4.31 -10.89
CA ALA A 175 10.40 -5.44 -10.20
C ALA A 175 9.05 -5.10 -9.55
N GLU A 176 8.94 -3.92 -8.91
CA GLU A 176 7.70 -3.46 -8.29
C GLU A 176 6.59 -3.24 -9.32
N VAL A 177 6.94 -2.62 -10.46
CA VAL A 177 5.98 -2.42 -11.54
C VAL A 177 5.60 -3.76 -12.19
N LYS A 178 6.58 -4.64 -12.43
CA LYS A 178 6.33 -5.96 -13.01
C LYS A 178 5.37 -6.78 -12.14
N ALA A 179 5.54 -6.75 -10.82
CA ALA A 179 4.65 -7.45 -9.90
C ALA A 179 3.17 -7.03 -10.07
N VAL A 180 2.92 -5.74 -10.33
CA VAL A 180 1.58 -5.22 -10.63
C VAL A 180 1.12 -5.63 -12.03
N LEU A 181 1.97 -5.53 -13.05
CA LEU A 181 1.64 -5.92 -14.42
C LEU A 181 1.28 -7.41 -14.55
N ASP A 182 1.95 -8.27 -13.78
CA ASP A 182 1.73 -9.72 -13.79
C ASP A 182 0.32 -10.11 -13.29
N VAL A 183 -0.25 -9.34 -12.35
CA VAL A 183 -1.60 -9.56 -11.80
C VAL A 183 -2.67 -8.64 -12.38
N ALA A 184 -2.28 -7.68 -13.21
CA ALA A 184 -3.20 -6.75 -13.82
C ALA A 184 -4.21 -7.49 -14.71
N ARG A 185 -5.49 -7.14 -14.57
CA ARG A 185 -6.56 -7.73 -15.38
C ARG A 185 -6.52 -7.29 -16.84
N ASN A 186 -5.86 -6.17 -17.14
CA ASN A 186 -5.72 -5.67 -18.50
C ASN A 186 -4.83 -6.64 -19.30
N PRO A 187 -5.33 -7.29 -20.37
CA PRO A 187 -4.54 -8.25 -21.15
C PRO A 187 -3.27 -7.65 -21.75
N ARG A 188 -3.24 -6.34 -22.00
CA ARG A 188 -2.07 -5.64 -22.52
C ARG A 188 -0.97 -5.44 -21.47
N ALA A 189 -1.28 -5.54 -20.17
CA ALA A 189 -0.32 -5.28 -19.11
C ALA A 189 0.92 -6.18 -19.19
N LYS A 190 0.74 -7.46 -19.55
CA LYS A 190 1.83 -8.43 -19.71
C LYS A 190 2.79 -8.10 -20.86
N GLN A 191 2.39 -7.23 -21.79
CA GLN A 191 3.20 -6.82 -22.93
C GLN A 191 3.94 -5.50 -22.68
N MET A 192 3.61 -4.79 -21.61
CA MET A 192 4.21 -3.50 -21.29
C MET A 192 5.58 -3.68 -20.64
N ARG A 193 6.51 -2.77 -20.93
CA ARG A 193 7.81 -2.74 -20.24
C ARG A 193 7.68 -2.00 -18.90
N PRO A 194 8.11 -2.60 -17.78
CA PRO A 194 8.04 -1.96 -16.47
C PRO A 194 8.67 -0.56 -16.39
N GLU A 195 9.75 -0.34 -17.14
CA GLU A 195 10.54 0.90 -17.17
C GLU A 195 9.75 2.09 -17.74
N GLU A 196 8.63 1.84 -18.43
CA GLU A 196 7.80 2.91 -18.98
C GLU A 196 6.91 3.60 -17.93
N PHE A 197 6.80 3.03 -16.72
CA PHE A 197 5.86 3.47 -15.69
C PHE A 197 6.47 4.34 -14.60
N PHE A 198 7.79 4.52 -14.58
CA PHE A 198 8.44 5.35 -13.57
C PHE A 198 9.54 6.22 -14.17
N ASP A 199 9.84 7.32 -13.47
CA ASP A 199 10.95 8.21 -13.77
C ASP A 199 11.67 8.56 -12.46
N ASN A 200 12.79 7.89 -12.23
CA ASN A 200 13.60 8.10 -11.03
C ASN A 200 14.51 9.32 -11.14
N SER A 201 14.56 10.02 -12.28
CA SER A 201 15.55 11.08 -12.50
C SER A 201 15.45 12.24 -11.51
N PHE A 202 14.24 12.54 -11.02
CA PHE A 202 14.04 13.56 -9.99
C PHE A 202 14.65 13.14 -8.64
N VAL A 203 14.39 11.91 -8.20
CA VAL A 203 14.92 11.37 -6.95
C VAL A 203 16.44 11.21 -7.04
N GLN A 204 16.95 10.66 -8.14
CA GLN A 204 18.38 10.47 -8.37
C GLN A 204 19.16 11.79 -8.37
N LYS A 205 18.61 12.85 -8.97
CA LYS A 205 19.24 14.19 -8.91
C LYS A 205 19.32 14.74 -7.49
N ILE A 206 18.27 14.52 -6.68
CA ILE A 206 18.23 14.96 -5.28
C ILE A 206 19.18 14.13 -4.41
N GLU A 207 19.27 12.83 -4.65
CA GLU A 207 20.22 11.93 -4.01
C GLU A 207 21.66 12.35 -4.32
N ALA A 208 21.98 12.53 -5.60
CA ALA A 208 23.31 12.95 -6.05
C ALA A 208 23.76 14.31 -5.49
N SER A 209 22.82 15.18 -5.12
CA SER A 209 23.16 16.47 -4.49
C SER A 209 23.53 16.35 -3.00
N GLY A 210 23.52 15.14 -2.43
CA GLY A 210 23.75 14.90 -1.00
C GLY A 210 22.60 15.35 -0.09
N PHE A 211 21.47 15.81 -0.66
CA PHE A 211 20.35 16.33 0.13
C PHE A 211 19.78 15.24 1.04
N ILE A 212 19.57 14.04 0.52
CA ILE A 212 18.97 12.95 1.30
C ILE A 212 19.85 12.61 2.50
N ASP A 213 21.16 12.50 2.33
CA ASP A 213 22.06 12.20 3.44
C ASP A 213 22.12 13.32 4.48
N SER A 214 22.05 14.58 4.03
CA SER A 214 22.02 15.74 4.93
C SER A 214 20.84 15.70 5.91
N LEU A 215 19.70 15.10 5.54
CA LEU A 215 18.54 14.94 6.41
C LEU A 215 18.77 13.97 7.57
N TYR A 216 19.76 13.09 7.47
CA TYR A 216 20.09 12.07 8.49
C TYR A 216 21.43 12.32 9.17
N ALA A 217 22.16 13.36 8.77
CA ALA A 217 23.33 13.83 9.49
C ALA A 217 22.93 14.26 10.93
N LYS A 218 23.84 14.02 11.88
CA LYS A 218 23.66 14.36 13.31
C LYS A 218 23.90 15.84 13.54
#